data_AF-A0A969HJB0-F1
#
_entry.id   AF-A0A969HJB0-F1
#
_cell.length_a   1.000
_cell.length_b   1.000
_cell.length_c   1.000
_cell.angle_alpha   90.00
_cell.angle_beta   90.00
_cell.angle_gamma   90.00
#
_symmetry.space_group_name_H-M   'P 1'
#
loop_
_entity.id
_entity.type
_entity.pdbx_description
1 polymer ?
#
loop_
_entity_poly.entity_id
_entity_poly.type
_entity_poly.pdbx_seq_one_letter_code
_entity_poly.pdbx_strand_id
1 'polypeptide(L)'
;MKNKLLNLGIVLILPLLLAFAWVSPALAQEPDGDQVVFGDNLVLKAEEEIDGDVVVFGGNVTMPASSQIDGDLVVLAATPP
;
A
#
# COMPACT_ATOMS: atom_id res chain seq x y z
N MET A 1 -35.63 -0.79 -29.43
CA MET A 1 -34.35 -0.16 -29.85
C MET A 1 -33.62 0.50 -28.67
N LYS A 2 -34.33 1.24 -27.80
CA LYS A 2 -33.78 1.93 -26.62
C LYS A 2 -32.97 1.03 -25.66
N ASN A 3 -33.45 -0.18 -25.44
CA ASN A 3 -32.86 -1.23 -24.62
C ASN A 3 -31.62 -1.91 -25.24
N LYS A 4 -31.49 -1.94 -26.58
CA LYS A 4 -30.29 -2.47 -27.23
C LYS A 4 -29.11 -1.50 -27.14
N LEU A 5 -29.38 -0.20 -27.21
CA LEU A 5 -28.38 0.87 -27.01
C LEU A 5 -27.89 0.92 -25.55
N LEU A 6 -28.82 0.74 -24.59
CA LEU A 6 -28.48 0.63 -23.17
C LEU A 6 -27.55 -0.56 -22.89
N ASN A 7 -27.89 -1.75 -23.41
CA ASN A 7 -27.08 -2.95 -23.21
C ASN A 7 -25.70 -2.84 -23.88
N LEU A 8 -25.61 -2.20 -25.05
CA LEU A 8 -24.34 -1.98 -25.73
C LEU A 8 -23.41 -1.05 -24.93
N GLY A 9 -23.98 -0.01 -24.31
CA GLY A 9 -23.24 0.88 -23.41
C GLY A 9 -22.71 0.14 -22.18
N ILE A 10 -23.52 -0.72 -21.56
CA ILE A 10 -23.10 -1.54 -20.41
C ILE A 10 -21.96 -2.48 -20.80
N VAL A 11 -22.03 -3.14 -21.95
CA VAL A 11 -20.98 -4.06 -22.43
C VAL A 11 -19.63 -3.36 -22.64
N LEU A 12 -19.63 -2.07 -23.01
CA LEU A 12 -18.40 -1.30 -23.19
C LEU A 12 -17.88 -0.68 -21.89
N ILE A 13 -18.77 -0.16 -21.04
CA ILE A 13 -18.38 0.61 -19.85
C ILE A 13 -18.08 -0.30 -18.67
N LEU A 14 -18.81 -1.42 -18.51
CA LEU A 14 -18.62 -2.34 -17.39
C LEU A 14 -17.21 -2.95 -17.34
N PRO A 15 -16.63 -3.50 -18.42
CA PRO A 15 -15.25 -4.02 -18.36
C PRO A 15 -14.22 -2.91 -18.13
N LEU A 16 -14.47 -1.69 -18.60
CA LEU A 16 -13.59 -0.55 -18.34
C LEU A 16 -13.60 -0.17 -16.85
N LEU A 17 -14.78 -0.11 -16.22
CA LEU A 17 -14.91 0.12 -14.77
C LEU A 17 -14.27 -1.02 -13.96
N LEU A 18 -14.45 -2.27 -14.40
CA LEU A 18 -13.81 -3.41 -13.77
C LEU A 18 -12.29 -3.38 -13.91
N ALA A 19 -11.73 -2.84 -15.00
CA ALA A 19 -10.28 -2.68 -15.15
C ALA A 19 -9.71 -1.66 -14.15
N PHE A 20 -10.45 -0.58 -13.86
CA PHE A 20 -10.03 0.40 -12.85
C PHE A 20 -10.16 -0.11 -11.40
N ALA A 21 -10.97 -1.15 -11.14
CA ALA A 21 -11.09 -1.75 -9.81
C ALA A 21 -9.79 -2.45 -9.33
N TRP A 22 -8.85 -2.72 -10.24
CA TRP A 22 -7.55 -3.32 -9.93
C TRP A 22 -6.41 -2.30 -9.92
N VAL A 23 -6.70 -1.02 -10.15
CA VAL A 23 -5.70 0.05 -10.08
C VAL A 23 -5.49 0.40 -8.60
N SER A 24 -4.62 -0.33 -7.94
CA SER A 24 -4.10 0.06 -6.62
C SER A 24 -3.27 1.35 -6.79
N PRO A 25 -3.48 2.38 -5.96
CA PRO A 25 -2.63 3.57 -5.99
C PRO A 25 -1.18 3.15 -5.71
N ALA A 26 -0.28 3.40 -6.66
CA ALA A 26 1.15 3.30 -6.40
C ALA A 26 1.53 4.51 -5.53
N LEU A 27 1.77 4.28 -4.24
CA LEU A 27 2.44 5.27 -3.41
C LEU A 27 3.86 5.42 -3.98
N ALA A 28 4.21 6.61 -4.47
CA ALA A 28 5.54 6.92 -4.99
C ALA A 28 6.57 7.07 -3.86
N GLN A 29 6.51 6.19 -2.86
CA GLN A 29 7.58 6.02 -1.89
C GLN A 29 8.64 5.16 -2.57
N GLU A 30 9.79 5.78 -2.84
CA GLU A 30 11.00 5.03 -3.17
C GLU A 30 11.29 4.10 -1.98
N PRO A 31 11.56 2.80 -2.21
CA PRO A 31 11.97 1.90 -1.14
C PRO A 31 13.24 2.38 -0.43
N ASP A 32 14.08 3.10 -1.19
CA ASP A 32 15.36 3.68 -0.78
C ASP A 32 15.11 5.13 -0.30
N GLY A 33 14.63 5.28 0.93
CA GLY A 33 14.46 6.59 1.56
C GLY A 33 13.51 6.60 2.76
N ASP A 34 13.28 7.79 3.30
CA ASP A 34 12.42 7.98 4.47
C ASP A 34 10.96 7.58 4.17
N GLN A 35 10.38 6.76 5.05
CA GLN A 35 9.02 6.26 4.94
C GLN A 35 8.13 6.72 6.09
N VAL A 36 6.88 7.05 5.75
CA VAL A 36 5.84 7.30 6.75
C VAL A 36 4.63 6.43 6.45
N VAL A 37 4.25 5.62 7.44
CA VAL A 37 3.09 4.72 7.41
C VAL A 37 2.02 5.28 8.34
N PHE A 38 0.80 5.49 7.83
CA PHE A 38 -0.33 6.03 8.59
C PHE A 38 -1.50 5.04 8.65
N GLY A 39 -1.88 4.65 9.87
CA GLY A 39 -3.04 3.81 10.16
C GLY A 39 -2.94 2.37 9.67
N ASP A 40 -1.76 1.96 9.21
CA ASP A 40 -1.51 0.62 8.66
C ASP A 40 -0.24 0.01 9.28
N ASN A 41 -0.06 -1.29 9.08
CA ASN A 41 1.10 -2.03 9.57
C ASN A 41 2.23 -2.03 8.55
N LEU A 42 3.45 -1.85 9.02
CA LEU A 42 4.66 -2.07 8.24
C LEU A 42 5.09 -3.54 8.39
N VAL A 43 5.25 -4.24 7.27
CA VAL A 43 5.72 -5.63 7.26
C VAL A 43 6.91 -5.73 6.32
N LEU A 44 8.11 -5.87 6.88
CA LEU A 44 9.31 -6.12 6.10
C LEU A 44 9.36 -7.60 5.69
N LYS A 45 9.83 -7.86 4.48
CA LYS A 45 10.17 -9.19 3.98
C LYS A 45 11.56 -9.58 4.50
N ALA A 46 11.85 -10.88 4.48
CA ALA A 46 13.20 -11.35 4.79
C ALA A 46 14.20 -10.75 3.78
N GLU A 47 15.37 -10.34 4.28
CA GLU A 47 16.42 -9.64 3.51
C GLU A 47 15.98 -8.28 2.91
N GLU A 48 14.84 -7.72 3.32
CA GLU A 48 14.44 -6.37 2.93
C GLU A 48 15.25 -5.34 3.74
N GLU A 49 15.82 -4.38 3.03
CA GLU A 49 16.59 -3.29 3.60
C GLU A 49 15.90 -1.97 3.23
N ILE A 50 15.71 -1.11 4.23
CA ILE A 50 15.22 0.26 4.05
C ILE A 50 16.38 1.18 4.41
N ASP A 51 16.86 1.95 3.45
CA ASP A 51 17.88 2.98 3.63
C ASP A 51 17.19 4.32 3.93
N GLY A 52 16.99 4.64 5.22
CA GLY A 52 16.28 5.85 5.66
C GLY A 52 15.45 5.70 6.93
N ASP A 53 14.84 6.81 7.35
CA ASP A 53 14.04 6.88 8.57
C ASP A 53 12.62 6.38 8.35
N VAL A 54 12.07 5.64 9.31
CA VAL A 54 10.73 5.05 9.23
C VAL A 54 9.86 5.55 10.39
N VAL A 55 8.71 6.14 10.07
CA VAL A 55 7.71 6.54 11.07
C VAL A 55 6.39 5.82 10.84
N VAL A 56 5.92 5.08 11.83
CA VAL A 56 4.62 4.37 11.79
C VAL A 56 3.66 5.00 12.80
N PHE A 57 2.54 5.53 12.32
CA PHE A 57 1.46 6.09 13.14
C PHE A 57 0.26 5.16 13.15
N GLY A 58 -0.22 4.73 14.32
CA GLY A 58 -1.48 3.99 14.43
C GLY A 58 -1.41 2.53 13.97
N GLY A 59 -0.22 1.95 13.88
CA GLY A 59 0.01 0.61 13.34
C GLY A 59 1.17 -0.13 14.02
N ASN A 60 1.44 -1.34 13.55
CA ASN A 60 2.50 -2.21 14.08
C ASN A 60 3.60 -2.42 13.03
N VAL A 61 4.79 -2.76 13.51
CA VAL A 61 5.94 -3.12 12.67
C VAL A 61 6.25 -4.60 12.86
N THR A 62 6.26 -5.36 11.77
CA THR A 62 6.72 -6.75 11.74
C THR A 62 8.00 -6.82 10.93
N MET A 63 9.08 -7.24 11.59
CA MET A 63 10.41 -7.26 11.00
C MET A 63 11.06 -8.64 11.21
N PRO A 64 11.30 -9.43 10.16
CA PRO A 64 12.12 -10.63 10.22
C PRO A 64 13.54 -10.35 10.75
N ALA A 65 14.19 -11.35 11.33
CA ALA A 65 15.54 -11.18 11.87
C ALA A 65 16.60 -10.82 10.82
N SER A 66 16.32 -11.07 9.53
CA SER A 66 17.23 -10.76 8.42
C SER A 66 16.86 -9.51 7.63
N SER A 67 15.81 -8.78 8.02
CA SER A 67 15.53 -7.46 7.46
C SER A 67 16.21 -6.37 8.27
N GLN A 68 16.49 -5.24 7.62
CA GLN A 68 17.26 -4.14 8.19
C GLN A 68 16.63 -2.78 7.85
N ILE A 69 16.71 -1.85 8.80
CA ILE A 69 16.41 -0.43 8.59
C ILE A 69 17.70 0.30 8.93
N ASP A 70 18.30 0.95 7.94
CA ASP A 70 19.48 1.81 8.11
C ASP A 70 19.01 3.26 8.36
N GLY A 71 18.49 3.48 9.57
CA GLY A 71 17.88 4.74 9.99
C GLY A 71 17.13 4.60 11.31
N ASP A 72 16.38 5.64 11.68
CA ASP A 72 15.58 5.65 12.90
C ASP A 72 14.18 5.06 12.64
N LEU A 73 13.75 4.10 13.46
CA LEU A 73 12.38 3.58 13.47
C LEU A 73 11.60 4.19 14.65
N VAL A 74 10.55 4.93 14.34
CA VAL A 74 9.63 5.53 15.32
C VAL A 74 8.22 4.95 15.15
N VAL A 75 7.66 4.39 16.21
CA VAL A 75 6.28 3.89 16.22
C VAL A 75 5.44 4.69 17.21
N LEU A 76 4.39 5.33 16.70
CA LEU A 76 3.49 6.21 17.43
C LEU A 76 2.09 5.62 17.43
N ALA A 77 1.46 5.57 18.60
CA ALA A 77 0.09 5.06 18.77
C ALA A 77 -0.11 3.62 18.24
N ALA A 78 0.81 2.70 18.53
CA ALA A 78 0.68 1.30 18.17
C ALA A 78 -0.65 0.69 18.69
N THR A 79 -1.28 -0.16 17.89
CA THR A 79 -2.48 -0.88 18.29
C THR A 79 -2.10 -2.11 19.13
N PRO A 80 -2.74 -2.33 20.30
CA PRO A 80 -2.42 -3.48 21.14
C PRO A 80 -2.73 -4.81 20.43
N PRO A 81 -1.97 -5.88 20.72
CA PRO A 81 -2.11 -7.19 20.08
C PRO A 81 -3.40 -7.93 20.43
#